data_AF-A0A7X6L9J5-F1
#
_entry.id   AF-A0A7X6L9J5-F1
#
_cell.length_a   1.000
_cell.length_b   1.000
_cell.length_c   1.000
_cell.angle_alpha   90.00
_cell.angle_beta   90.00
_cell.angle_gamma   90.00
#
_symmetry.space_group_name_H-M   'P 1'
#
loop_
_entity.id
_entity.type
_entity.pdbx_description
1 polymer ?
#
loop_
_entity_poly.entity_id
_entity_poly.type
_entity_poly.pdbx_seq_one_letter_code
_entity_poly.pdbx_strand_id
1 'polypeptide(L)'
;MRRARPEDSDDAGRLRAVSRAYLDFAAVNPALYEAVLLMNTDLTFGPEAPLPLREAFGDLEAVFRPLVGEPDLGARTEVAWSTLHGLATLERGGRLRPELRSRRCELLVAEWLAAVGAR
;
A
#
# COMPACT_ATOMS: atom_id res chain seq x y z
N MET A 1 -3.87 -1.90 -10.20
CA MET A 1 -2.53 -1.28 -10.11
C MET A 1 -2.04 -0.63 -11.42
N ARG A 2 -2.45 -1.07 -12.63
CA ARG A 2 -1.87 -0.52 -13.88
C ARG A 2 -2.68 0.66 -14.49
N ARG A 3 -2.24 1.89 -14.20
CA ARG A 3 -2.25 3.08 -15.08
C ARG A 3 -1.52 4.22 -14.37
N ALA A 4 -0.30 4.53 -14.77
CA ALA A 4 0.45 5.70 -14.29
C ALA A 4 0.07 6.94 -15.14
N ARG A 5 -0.18 8.08 -14.48
CA ARG A 5 -0.40 9.40 -15.06
C ARG A 5 0.92 10.19 -15.09
N PRO A 6 1.05 11.25 -15.91
CA PRO A 6 2.27 12.06 -15.98
C PRO A 6 2.69 12.72 -14.65
N GLU A 7 1.74 12.88 -13.73
CA GLU A 7 1.95 13.34 -12.34
C GLU A 7 2.64 12.28 -11.45
N ASP A 8 2.85 11.06 -11.97
CA ASP A 8 3.52 9.91 -11.32
C ASP A 8 4.97 9.72 -11.82
N SER A 9 5.56 10.77 -12.40
CA SER A 9 6.89 10.69 -13.04
C SER A 9 8.05 10.71 -12.02
N ASP A 10 7.85 11.31 -10.85
CA ASP A 10 8.78 11.25 -9.71
C ASP A 10 8.36 10.18 -8.68
N ASP A 11 9.25 9.93 -7.73
CA ASP A 11 9.04 8.93 -6.68
C ASP A 11 7.83 9.25 -5.79
N ALA A 12 7.63 10.53 -5.48
CA ALA A 12 6.50 11.00 -4.69
C ALA A 12 5.16 10.74 -5.38
N GLY A 13 5.07 11.01 -6.68
CA GLY A 13 3.90 10.77 -7.52
C GLY A 13 3.55 9.29 -7.58
N ARG A 14 4.55 8.41 -7.78
CA ARG A 14 4.33 6.95 -7.75
C ARG A 14 3.79 6.47 -6.41
N LEU A 15 4.40 6.87 -5.30
CA LEU A 15 3.96 6.48 -3.96
C LEU A 15 2.54 6.99 -3.67
N ARG A 16 2.23 8.22 -4.10
CA ARG A 16 0.90 8.81 -3.98
C ARG A 16 -0.14 8.03 -4.77
N ALA A 17 0.16 7.69 -6.02
CA ALA A 17 -0.74 6.94 -6.89
C ALA A 17 -1.07 5.56 -6.30
N VAL A 18 -0.05 4.85 -5.82
CA VAL A 18 -0.21 3.52 -5.20
C VAL A 18 -0.99 3.60 -3.90
N SER A 19 -0.66 4.57 -3.04
CA SER A 19 -1.36 4.80 -1.77
C SER A 19 -2.85 5.09 -1.99
N ARG A 20 -3.17 5.98 -2.93
CA ARG A 20 -4.56 6.29 -3.29
C ARG A 20 -5.26 5.07 -3.89
N ALA A 21 -4.64 4.39 -4.85
CA ALA A 21 -5.23 3.21 -5.48
C ALA A 21 -5.54 2.10 -4.47
N TYR A 22 -4.67 1.88 -3.49
CA TYR A 22 -4.92 0.92 -2.40
C TYR A 22 -6.12 1.32 -1.54
N LEU A 23 -6.15 2.57 -1.06
CA LEU A 23 -7.22 3.07 -0.20
C LEU A 23 -8.56 3.14 -0.95
N ASP A 24 -8.55 3.46 -2.24
CA ASP A 24 -9.75 3.50 -3.09
C ASP A 24 -10.26 2.09 -3.35
N PHE A 25 -9.37 1.12 -3.63
CA PHE A 25 -9.74 -0.28 -3.76
C PHE A 25 -10.43 -0.81 -2.50
N ALA A 26 -9.86 -0.53 -1.31
CA ALA A 26 -10.44 -0.95 -0.04
C ALA A 26 -11.82 -0.30 0.22
N ALA A 27 -11.99 0.97 -0.16
CA ALA A 27 -13.25 1.69 0.01
C ALA A 27 -14.35 1.20 -0.96
N VAL A 28 -13.99 0.90 -2.22
CA VAL A 28 -14.94 0.45 -3.26
C VAL A 28 -15.32 -1.02 -3.10
N ASN A 29 -14.44 -1.86 -2.52
CA ASN A 29 -14.63 -3.30 -2.42
C ASN A 29 -14.67 -3.79 -0.96
N PRO A 30 -15.56 -3.27 -0.08
CA PRO A 30 -15.48 -3.51 1.36
C PRO A 30 -15.64 -4.98 1.77
N ALA A 31 -16.51 -5.74 1.08
CA ALA A 31 -16.72 -7.18 1.36
C ALA A 31 -15.53 -8.03 0.90
N LEU A 32 -14.93 -7.71 -0.25
CA LEU A 32 -13.73 -8.38 -0.75
C LEU A 32 -12.53 -8.07 0.16
N TYR A 33 -12.40 -6.81 0.58
CA TYR A 33 -11.35 -6.39 1.50
C TYR A 33 -11.48 -7.08 2.86
N GLU A 34 -12.71 -7.24 3.36
CA GLU A 34 -13.01 -8.01 4.58
C GLU A 34 -12.69 -9.50 4.42
N ALA A 35 -13.02 -10.11 3.29
CA ALA A 35 -12.74 -11.53 3.04
C ALA A 35 -11.24 -11.87 2.99
N VAL A 36 -10.40 -10.96 2.49
CA VAL A 36 -8.94 -11.17 2.41
C VAL A 36 -8.26 -11.09 3.80
N LEU A 37 -8.91 -10.50 4.81
CA LEU A 37 -8.23 -10.09 6.05
C LEU A 37 -8.92 -10.53 7.36
N LEU A 38 -10.24 -10.67 7.38
CA LEU A 38 -11.03 -11.02 8.58
C LEU A 38 -11.61 -12.43 8.53
N MET A 39 -11.65 -13.06 7.35
CA MET A 39 -11.92 -14.49 7.28
C MET A 39 -10.67 -15.25 7.72
N ASN A 40 -10.86 -16.26 8.56
CA ASN A 40 -9.84 -17.23 8.89
C ASN A 40 -9.53 -18.01 7.59
N THR A 41 -8.60 -17.48 6.79
CA THR A 41 -8.23 -18.06 5.51
C THR A 41 -7.06 -19.00 5.76
N ASP A 42 -7.11 -20.22 5.22
CA ASP A 42 -5.96 -21.15 5.20
C ASP A 42 -4.89 -20.69 4.17
N LEU A 43 -4.81 -19.38 3.91
CA LEU A 43 -3.90 -18.80 2.94
C LEU A 43 -2.50 -18.70 3.53
N THR A 44 -1.57 -19.46 2.97
CA THR A 44 -0.14 -19.28 3.21
C THR A 44 0.31 -17.93 2.64
N PHE A 45 1.00 -17.14 3.44
CA PHE A 45 1.68 -15.90 3.01
C PHE A 45 3.18 -16.14 2.81
N GLY A 46 3.85 -15.24 2.10
CA GLY A 46 5.28 -15.32 1.82
C GLY A 46 5.61 -16.15 0.56
N PRO A 47 6.83 -16.72 0.46
CA PRO A 47 7.30 -17.42 -0.75
C PRO A 47 6.40 -18.58 -1.21
N GLU A 48 5.74 -19.25 -0.26
CA GLU A 48 4.83 -20.37 -0.51
C GLU A 48 3.38 -19.94 -0.77
N ALA A 49 3.10 -18.64 -0.85
CA ALA A 49 1.76 -18.14 -1.11
C ALA A 49 1.27 -18.51 -2.52
N PRO A 50 -0.05 -18.64 -2.76
CA PRO A 50 -0.60 -18.77 -4.09
C PRO A 50 -0.08 -17.70 -5.06
N LEU A 51 0.13 -18.07 -6.33
CA LEU A 51 0.71 -17.19 -7.36
C LEU A 51 0.05 -15.79 -7.40
N PRO A 52 -1.28 -15.64 -7.36
CA PRO A 52 -1.89 -14.31 -7.37
C PRO A 52 -1.49 -13.41 -6.20
N LEU A 53 -1.25 -13.98 -5.01
CA LEU A 53 -0.79 -13.21 -3.85
C LEU A 53 0.67 -12.79 -4.01
N ARG A 54 1.52 -13.68 -4.52
CA ARG A 54 2.93 -13.35 -4.79
C ARG A 54 3.06 -12.29 -5.87
N GLU A 55 2.26 -12.38 -6.93
CA GLU A 55 2.23 -11.36 -8.00
C GLU A 55 1.74 -10.01 -7.47
N ALA A 56 0.65 -10.00 -6.68
CA ALA A 56 0.13 -8.76 -6.10
C ALA A 56 1.15 -8.10 -5.14
N PHE A 57 1.85 -8.90 -4.34
CA PHE A 57 2.90 -8.38 -3.46
C PHE A 57 4.14 -7.94 -4.24
N GLY A 58 4.54 -8.67 -5.28
CA GLY A 58 5.64 -8.29 -6.18
C GLY A 58 5.36 -6.99 -6.93
N ASP A 59 4.11 -6.74 -7.36
CA ASP A 59 3.68 -5.47 -7.93
C ASP A 59 3.84 -4.31 -6.92
N LEU A 60 3.59 -4.57 -5.63
CA LEU A 60 3.78 -3.58 -4.58
C LEU A 60 5.27 -3.32 -4.32
N GLU A 61 6.08 -4.38 -4.21
CA GLU A 61 7.53 -4.30 -4.02
C GLU A 61 8.22 -3.53 -5.16
N ALA A 62 7.75 -3.71 -6.40
CA ALA A 62 8.29 -3.00 -7.57
C ALA A 62 8.17 -1.47 -7.47
N VAL A 63 7.22 -0.95 -6.68
CA VAL A 63 7.06 0.48 -6.41
C VAL A 63 8.19 1.00 -5.51
N PHE A 64 8.64 0.17 -4.57
CA PHE A 64 9.66 0.52 -3.57
C PHE A 64 11.08 0.23 -4.03
N ARG A 65 11.27 -0.68 -4.99
CA ARG A 65 12.60 -1.08 -5.49
C ARG A 65 13.50 0.09 -5.94
N PRO A 66 12.99 1.19 -6.54
CA PRO A 66 13.82 2.36 -6.85
C PRO A 66 14.29 3.14 -5.62
N LEU A 67 13.64 2.97 -4.47
CA LEU A 67 13.80 3.76 -3.25
C LEU A 67 14.57 3.03 -2.15
N VAL A 68 14.58 1.69 -2.19
CA VAL A 68 15.07 0.83 -1.11
C VAL A 68 16.02 -0.21 -1.68
N GLY A 69 17.17 -0.39 -1.04
CA GLY A 69 18.11 -1.45 -1.42
C GLY A 69 17.59 -2.85 -1.07
N GLU A 70 18.03 -3.85 -1.82
CA GLU A 70 17.60 -5.26 -1.69
C GLU A 70 17.58 -5.83 -0.25
N PRO A 71 18.54 -5.55 0.65
CA PRO A 71 18.51 -6.10 2.01
C PRO A 71 17.27 -5.70 2.83
N ASP A 72 16.72 -4.51 2.55
CA ASP A 72 15.61 -3.92 3.29
C ASP A 72 14.29 -3.93 2.50
N LEU A 73 14.33 -4.27 1.20
CA LEU A 73 13.21 -4.09 0.27
C LEU A 73 11.93 -4.79 0.73
N GLY A 74 12.04 -6.07 1.11
CA GLY A 74 10.90 -6.84 1.59
C GLY A 74 10.30 -6.25 2.87
N ALA A 75 11.12 -6.04 3.90
CA ALA A 75 10.67 -5.51 5.19
C ALA A 75 10.07 -4.10 5.06
N ARG A 76 10.65 -3.22 4.24
CA ARG A 76 10.08 -1.89 4.00
C ARG A 76 8.78 -1.94 3.22
N THR A 77 8.65 -2.87 2.27
CA THR A 77 7.39 -3.11 1.56
C THR A 77 6.30 -3.58 2.54
N GLU A 78 6.63 -4.46 3.48
CA GLU A 78 5.69 -4.91 4.52
C GLU A 78 5.26 -3.79 5.47
N VAL A 79 6.19 -2.96 5.96
CA VAL A 79 5.86 -1.78 6.80
C VAL A 79 4.96 -0.82 6.04
N ALA A 80 5.27 -0.61 4.76
CA ALA A 80 4.52 0.27 3.90
C ALA A 80 3.07 -0.21 3.69
N TRP A 81 2.94 -1.48 3.31
CA TRP A 81 1.67 -2.16 3.17
C TRP A 81 0.85 -2.17 4.46
N SER A 82 1.50 -2.44 5.60
CA SER A 82 0.86 -2.47 6.93
C SER A 82 0.26 -1.12 7.29
N THR A 83 0.94 -0.02 6.96
CA THR A 83 0.45 1.33 7.23
C THR A 83 -0.79 1.64 6.39
N LEU A 84 -0.77 1.32 5.08
CA LEU A 84 -1.92 1.46 4.19
C LEU A 84 -3.10 0.60 4.64
N HIS A 85 -2.81 -0.62 5.07
CA HIS A 85 -3.80 -1.57 5.58
C HIS A 85 -4.48 -1.06 6.86
N GLY A 86 -3.70 -0.53 7.81
CA GLY A 86 -4.23 0.10 9.02
C GLY A 86 -5.13 1.29 8.71
N LEU A 87 -4.72 2.15 7.77
CA LEU A 87 -5.53 3.28 7.32
C LEU A 87 -6.87 2.83 6.70
N ALA A 88 -6.83 1.88 5.77
CA ALA A 88 -8.02 1.33 5.13
C ALA A 88 -8.99 0.71 6.14
N THR A 89 -8.46 -0.09 7.08
CA THR A 89 -9.24 -0.76 8.13
C THR A 89 -9.91 0.23 9.07
N LEU A 90 -9.17 1.23 9.55
CA LEU A 90 -9.71 2.26 10.46
C LEU A 90 -10.69 3.19 9.75
N GLU A 91 -10.44 3.52 8.48
CA GLU A 91 -11.35 4.33 7.68
C GLU A 91 -12.68 3.62 7.42
N ARG A 92 -12.64 2.36 7.00
CA ARG A 92 -13.84 1.52 6.85
C ARG A 92 -14.64 1.45 8.16
N GLY A 93 -13.95 1.30 9.29
CA GLY A 93 -14.58 1.24 10.60
C GLY A 93 -15.12 2.57 11.11
N GLY A 94 -15.05 3.66 10.33
CA GLY A 94 -15.48 5.00 10.76
C GLY A 94 -14.63 5.59 11.89
N ARG A 95 -13.43 5.05 12.12
CA ARG A 95 -12.53 5.45 13.21
C ARG A 95 -11.56 6.56 12.82
N LEU A 96 -11.65 7.07 11.60
CA LEU A 96 -10.86 8.18 11.09
C LEU A 96 -11.79 9.28 10.56
N ARG A 97 -11.38 10.53 10.74
CA ARG A 97 -12.03 11.72 10.17
C ARG A 97 -11.96 11.68 8.63
N PRO A 98 -13.10 11.62 7.90
CA PRO A 98 -13.11 11.54 6.44
C PRO A 98 -12.41 12.73 5.75
N GLU A 99 -12.58 13.94 6.29
CA GLU A 99 -12.00 15.18 5.76
C GLU A 99 -10.46 15.19 5.79
N LEU A 100 -9.84 14.30 6.57
CA LEU A 100 -8.39 14.17 6.65
C LEU A 100 -7.82 13.08 5.73
N ARG A 101 -8.63 12.35 4.94
CA ARG A 101 -8.16 11.24 4.07
C ARG A 101 -7.02 11.69 3.15
N SER A 102 -7.22 12.75 2.39
CA SER A 102 -6.19 13.29 1.50
C SER A 102 -4.94 13.68 2.27
N ARG A 103 -5.09 14.38 3.41
CA ARG A 103 -3.94 14.82 4.22
C ARG A 103 -3.14 13.65 4.81
N ARG A 104 -3.81 12.57 5.25
CA ARG A 104 -3.10 11.35 5.72
C ARG A 104 -2.29 10.72 4.59
N CYS A 105 -2.82 10.70 3.37
CA CYS A 105 -2.11 10.19 2.20
C CYS A 105 -0.87 11.04 1.87
N GLU A 106 -1.00 12.37 1.92
CA GLU A 106 0.14 13.30 1.77
C GLU A 106 1.22 13.09 2.84
N LEU A 107 0.81 12.93 4.10
CA LEU A 107 1.73 12.68 5.21
C LEU A 107 2.45 11.34 5.05
N LEU A 108 1.73 10.28 4.70
CA LEU A 108 2.32 8.96 4.48
C LEU A 108 3.45 9.00 3.44
N VAL A 109 3.20 9.64 2.29
CA VAL A 109 4.21 9.79 1.23
C VAL A 109 5.42 10.57 1.74
N ALA A 110 5.20 11.69 2.44
CA ALA A 110 6.27 12.52 2.97
C ALA A 110 7.14 11.76 4.01
N GLU A 111 6.51 11.05 4.94
CA GLU A 111 7.21 10.26 5.97
C GLU A 111 8.04 9.13 5.34
N TRP A 112 7.52 8.46 4.30
CA TRP A 112 8.27 7.41 3.61
C TRP A 112 9.47 7.96 2.83
N LEU A 113 9.28 9.03 2.05
CA LEU A 113 10.38 9.64 1.30
C LEU A 113 11.50 10.09 2.25
N ALA A 114 11.14 10.70 3.38
CA ALA A 114 12.08 11.05 4.43
C ALA A 114 12.81 9.82 4.99
N ALA A 115 12.11 8.71 5.24
CA ALA A 115 12.68 7.49 5.81
C ALA A 115 13.61 6.71 4.85
N VAL A 116 13.49 6.91 3.54
CA VAL A 116 14.35 6.27 2.52
C VAL A 116 15.40 7.22 1.95
N GLY A 117 15.42 8.48 2.39
CA GLY A 117 16.35 9.50 1.91
C GLY A 117 16.12 9.96 0.47
N ALA A 118 14.98 9.59 -0.13
CA ALA A 118 14.57 10.07 -1.45
C ALA A 118 13.97 11.48 -1.33
N ARG A 119 14.36 12.38 -2.22
CA ARG A 119 13.81 13.75 -2.31
C ARG A 119 12.87 13.87 -3.50
#